data_AF-A0A8D0BDY3-F1
#
_entry.id   AF-A0A8D0BDY3-F1
#
_cell.length_a   1.000
_cell.length_b   1.000
_cell.length_c   1.000
_cell.angle_alpha   90.00
_cell.angle_beta   90.00
_cell.angle_gamma   90.00
#
_symmetry.space_group_name_H-M   'P 1'
#
loop_
_entity.id
_entity.type
_entity.pdbx_description
1 polymer ?
#
loop_
_entity_poly.entity_id
_entity_poly.type
_entity_poly.pdbx_seq_one_letter_code
_entity_poly.pdbx_strand_id
1 'polypeptide(L)'
;MASCPCLDESQLRKLKSQYETQNARTAASQIQALVDGVNTLKIQVGVLGERGAGVSTLVEALVDKPRRVADPRAYFREAPPATVHAVGRAHPVYPDLVLHDMPGFEVCEKPAAYLKRLGDLSRFGCLVVVVGSAGLRDGHLQLLKAAKQKGKKFLLARTKVDLDLHTAERRLRARYNASEQTELIRKELAGKLAKDGLEAKNVFLVSGLETDKYEFALFEDSLEEEVLNLKRSHDRSLEDLKKAISPKKINALYEICQSGSLSEVPAVIQHILADPTQVQLDVAVIGEAGSGKSSLVNALRGVDSGDPDAAPTGAIEVTQRAKAYVLPAVPNLYLWDLPGLGLTEEDVRRLDLSRYDSFLLVASERYRHAHSCLARAINGAGKQVFFVRSKIDVDVEARPRGPPAPKDDLRKQVRQSCEEALKKDGIEAPQVFLVSSLNGEGDDLPCLKDTLRRDAPDLKRVALRRALPLILSRLVRRKARVLMADVWNKALQICLSCVENPFKAFKDASDNLIATIASLCVNFGLDEPSLEAMAQAAGKTAPLLQAQIRSTFAKPLSSSYVLGLITKPLSLTSWAWSYVPYFGQSTKPEPEISFALTYGILKQAVVELSEDAERVLLMALAEE
;
A
#
# COMPACT_ATOMS: atom_id res chain seq x y z
N MET A 1 9.22 2.74 -24.90
CA MET A 1 8.36 3.93 -24.75
C MET A 1 9.25 5.14 -24.96
N ALA A 2 9.06 5.86 -26.07
CA ALA A 2 9.73 7.15 -26.25
C ALA A 2 9.10 8.11 -25.23
N SER A 3 9.87 8.48 -24.20
CA SER A 3 9.47 9.51 -23.25
C SER A 3 9.09 10.76 -24.05
N CYS A 4 7.84 11.20 -23.94
CA CYS A 4 7.49 12.56 -24.37
C CYS A 4 8.50 13.49 -23.67
N PRO A 5 9.23 14.35 -24.40
CA PRO A 5 10.25 15.19 -23.77
C PRO A 5 9.51 16.09 -22.78
N CYS A 6 9.72 15.86 -21.48
CA CYS A 6 9.17 16.74 -20.45
C CYS A 6 9.65 18.15 -20.76
N LEU A 7 8.71 19.10 -20.80
CA LEU A 7 9.02 20.52 -20.92
C LEU A 7 9.80 20.93 -19.68
N ASP A 8 11.12 20.99 -19.81
CA ASP A 8 12.04 21.28 -18.72
C ASP A 8 12.49 22.75 -18.71
N GLU A 9 13.15 23.15 -17.62
CA GLU A 9 13.71 24.49 -17.48
C GLU A 9 14.67 24.85 -18.63
N SER A 10 15.43 23.88 -19.14
CA SER A 10 16.39 24.10 -20.22
C SER A 10 15.70 24.41 -21.54
N GLN A 11 14.58 23.75 -21.82
CA GLN A 11 13.73 23.99 -22.98
C GLN A 11 13.04 25.34 -22.89
N LEU A 12 12.50 25.71 -21.72
CA LEU A 12 11.92 27.06 -21.51
C LEU A 12 12.97 28.16 -21.71
N ARG A 13 14.20 27.97 -21.24
CA ARG A 13 15.31 28.93 -21.46
C ARG A 13 15.71 29.03 -22.94
N LYS A 14 15.72 27.91 -23.68
CA LYS A 14 15.93 27.91 -25.13
C LYS A 14 14.83 28.66 -25.87
N LEU A 15 13.57 28.41 -25.49
CA LEU A 15 12.39 29.06 -26.05
C LEU A 15 12.41 30.57 -25.81
N LYS A 16 12.79 31.00 -24.59
CA LYS A 16 13.04 32.41 -24.27
C LYS A 16 14.05 33.05 -25.22
N SER A 17 15.21 32.41 -25.39
CA SER A 17 16.27 32.89 -26.27
C SER A 17 15.78 33.03 -27.72
N GLN A 18 14.94 32.11 -28.20
CA GLN A 18 14.32 32.21 -29.53
C GLN A 18 13.40 33.45 -29.64
N TYR A 19 12.52 33.71 -28.68
CA TYR A 19 11.65 34.90 -28.72
C TYR A 19 12.43 36.22 -28.56
N GLU A 20 13.54 36.22 -27.81
CA GLU A 20 14.46 37.37 -27.73
C GLU A 20 15.09 37.66 -29.09
N THR A 21 15.51 36.63 -29.84
CA THR A 21 16.06 36.81 -31.20
C THR A 21 15.04 37.31 -32.22
N GLN A 22 13.74 37.10 -31.96
CA GLN A 22 12.63 37.55 -32.80
C GLN A 22 12.09 38.94 -32.41
N ASN A 23 12.75 39.65 -31.48
CA ASN A 23 12.31 40.94 -30.91
C ASN A 23 10.93 40.91 -30.21
N ALA A 24 10.43 39.73 -29.85
CA ALA A 24 9.15 39.56 -29.15
C ALA A 24 9.32 39.73 -27.63
N ARG A 25 9.62 40.96 -27.18
CA ARG A 25 9.97 41.28 -25.79
C ARG A 25 8.90 40.87 -24.77
N THR A 26 7.62 41.02 -25.11
CA THR A 26 6.49 40.63 -24.24
C THR A 26 6.45 39.11 -24.04
N ALA A 27 6.59 38.32 -25.11
CA ALA A 27 6.62 36.86 -25.02
C ALA A 27 7.83 36.35 -24.22
N ALA A 28 9.01 36.94 -24.45
CA ALA A 28 10.21 36.61 -23.67
C ALA A 28 10.05 36.90 -22.17
N SER A 29 9.35 37.98 -21.81
CA SER A 29 9.07 38.32 -20.40
C SER A 29 8.10 37.34 -19.74
N GLN A 30 7.07 36.89 -20.46
CA GLN A 30 6.12 35.87 -19.98
C GLN A 30 6.79 34.51 -19.80
N ILE A 31 7.70 34.13 -20.70
CA ILE A 31 8.50 32.89 -20.55
C ILE A 31 9.45 33.00 -19.36
N GLN A 32 10.03 34.18 -19.08
CA GLN A 32 10.84 34.37 -17.87
C GLN A 32 10.00 34.21 -16.61
N ALA A 33 8.78 34.77 -16.56
CA ALA A 33 7.86 34.58 -15.45
C ALA A 33 7.49 33.10 -15.24
N LEU A 34 7.40 32.31 -16.33
CA LEU A 34 7.23 30.86 -16.27
C LEU A 34 8.46 30.15 -15.70
N VAL A 35 9.67 30.52 -16.13
CA VAL A 35 10.92 29.98 -15.57
C VAL A 35 11.03 30.29 -14.08
N ASP A 36 10.68 31.51 -13.67
CA ASP A 36 10.68 31.92 -12.27
C ASP A 36 9.64 31.12 -11.47
N GLY A 37 8.42 30.96 -12.01
CA GLY A 37 7.37 30.12 -11.43
C GLY A 37 7.79 28.67 -11.23
N VAL A 38 8.39 28.05 -12.26
CA VAL A 38 8.96 26.70 -12.20
C VAL A 38 10.02 26.60 -11.09
N ASN A 39 10.90 27.60 -10.97
CA ASN A 39 11.94 27.60 -9.94
C ASN A 39 11.40 27.81 -8.53
N THR A 40 10.33 28.61 -8.36
CA THR A 40 9.70 28.82 -7.04
C THR A 40 9.01 27.57 -6.49
N LEU A 41 8.52 26.69 -7.37
CA LEU A 41 7.84 25.46 -6.99
C LEU A 41 8.80 24.31 -6.68
N LYS A 42 10.10 24.44 -6.95
CA LYS A 42 11.07 23.37 -6.70
C LYS A 42 11.17 23.05 -5.21
N ILE A 43 10.85 21.82 -4.86
CA ILE A 43 10.96 21.29 -3.50
C ILE A 43 12.24 20.47 -3.40
N GLN A 44 13.10 20.83 -2.45
CA GLN A 44 14.33 20.09 -2.18
C GLN A 44 14.12 19.17 -0.97
N VAL A 45 14.37 17.88 -1.15
CA VAL A 45 14.38 16.89 -0.07
C VAL A 45 15.80 16.41 0.16
N GLY A 46 16.29 16.53 1.39
CA GLY A 46 17.61 16.01 1.77
C GLY A 46 17.50 14.59 2.30
N VAL A 47 18.10 13.61 1.61
CA VAL A 47 18.20 12.23 2.09
C VAL A 47 19.58 12.03 2.70
N LEU A 48 19.65 11.69 3.97
CA LEU A 48 20.88 11.75 4.77
C LEU A 48 20.94 10.60 5.78
N GLY A 49 22.13 10.15 6.14
CA GLY A 49 22.31 9.02 7.06
C GLY A 49 23.77 8.67 7.30
N GLU A 50 24.01 7.59 8.04
CA GLU A 50 25.37 7.07 8.24
C GLU A 50 25.95 6.54 6.91
N ARG A 51 27.26 6.65 6.74
CA ARG A 51 27.95 6.02 5.61
C ARG A 51 27.68 4.51 5.60
N GLY A 52 27.19 4.01 4.47
CA GLY A 52 26.81 2.59 4.34
C GLY A 52 25.43 2.25 4.92
N ALA A 53 24.62 3.21 5.37
CA ALA A 53 23.22 2.97 5.73
C ALA A 53 22.37 2.59 4.50
N GLY A 54 22.76 3.00 3.28
CA GLY A 54 22.00 2.74 2.05
C GLY A 54 21.23 3.97 1.53
N VAL A 55 21.72 5.18 1.84
CA VAL A 55 21.17 6.46 1.37
C VAL A 55 21.04 6.48 -0.15
N SER A 56 22.15 6.28 -0.87
CA SER A 56 22.18 6.30 -2.34
C SER A 56 21.26 5.23 -2.96
N THR A 57 21.24 4.03 -2.37
CA THR A 57 20.34 2.95 -2.81
C THR A 57 18.87 3.33 -2.62
N LEU A 58 18.52 4.00 -1.53
CA LEU A 58 17.15 4.49 -1.31
C LEU A 58 16.78 5.59 -2.31
N VAL A 59 17.68 6.55 -2.58
CA VAL A 59 17.45 7.59 -3.59
C VAL A 59 17.27 6.99 -4.98
N GLU A 60 18.10 6.01 -5.36
CA GLU A 60 17.95 5.27 -6.62
C GLU A 60 16.63 4.50 -6.71
N ALA A 61 16.21 3.87 -5.60
CA ALA A 61 14.94 3.18 -5.53
C ALA A 61 13.74 4.12 -5.73
N LEU A 62 13.82 5.36 -5.24
CA LEU A 62 12.80 6.40 -5.44
C LEU A 62 12.81 6.99 -6.86
N VAL A 63 13.98 7.07 -7.51
CA VAL A 63 14.12 7.72 -8.82
C VAL A 63 13.85 6.77 -9.99
N ASP A 64 14.52 5.62 -10.02
CA ASP A 64 14.47 4.73 -11.19
C ASP A 64 13.60 3.48 -10.97
N LYS A 65 13.22 3.21 -9.71
CA LYS A 65 12.81 1.88 -9.21
C LYS A 65 13.89 0.82 -9.52
N PRO A 66 14.24 -0.07 -8.59
CA PRO A 66 15.41 -0.92 -8.74
C PRO A 66 15.31 -1.74 -10.04
N ARG A 67 16.43 -1.81 -10.79
CA ARG A 67 16.60 -2.84 -11.83
C ARG A 67 16.20 -4.17 -11.19
N ARG A 68 15.29 -4.94 -11.80
CA ARG A 68 15.04 -6.31 -11.36
C ARG A 68 16.32 -7.10 -11.55
N VAL A 69 17.13 -7.20 -10.51
CA VAL A 69 18.36 -7.98 -10.54
C VAL A 69 17.98 -9.43 -10.30
N ALA A 70 18.26 -10.30 -11.27
CA ALA A 70 17.96 -11.73 -11.18
C ALA A 70 18.75 -12.44 -10.05
N ASP A 71 19.89 -11.87 -9.63
CA ASP A 71 20.70 -12.34 -8.51
C ASP A 71 20.78 -11.27 -7.39
N PRO A 72 20.09 -11.46 -6.25
CA PRO A 72 20.19 -10.58 -5.08
C PRO A 72 21.63 -10.39 -4.56
N ARG A 73 22.55 -11.32 -4.86
CA ARG A 73 23.96 -11.22 -4.44
C ARG A 73 24.74 -10.14 -5.20
N ALA A 74 24.28 -9.71 -6.38
CA ALA A 74 24.98 -8.69 -7.16
C ALA A 74 25.00 -7.32 -6.45
N TYR A 75 23.96 -6.98 -5.70
CA TYR A 75 23.92 -5.75 -4.89
C TYR A 75 24.94 -5.73 -3.76
N PHE A 76 25.40 -6.89 -3.28
CA PHE A 76 26.47 -6.97 -2.29
C PHE A 76 27.86 -6.84 -2.91
N ARG A 77 27.99 -6.98 -4.24
CA ARG A 77 29.26 -6.87 -4.97
C ARG A 77 29.49 -5.49 -5.56
N GLU A 78 28.42 -4.80 -5.96
CA GLU A 78 28.47 -3.48 -6.60
C GLU A 78 27.75 -2.44 -5.74
N ALA A 79 28.26 -2.17 -4.54
CA ALA A 79 27.73 -1.06 -3.74
C ALA A 79 28.00 0.27 -4.48
N PRO A 80 27.01 1.17 -4.59
CA PRO A 80 27.24 2.49 -5.16
C PRO A 80 28.40 3.19 -4.44
N PRO A 81 29.30 3.88 -5.17
CA PRO A 81 30.40 4.61 -4.55
C PRO A 81 29.83 5.65 -3.57
N ALA A 82 30.51 5.81 -2.44
CA ALA A 82 30.03 6.72 -1.40
C ALA A 82 29.97 8.16 -1.93
N THR A 83 28.79 8.76 -1.83
CA THR A 83 28.53 10.14 -2.23
C THR A 83 29.42 11.11 -1.47
N VAL A 84 30.28 11.84 -2.19
CA VAL A 84 31.24 12.81 -1.62
C VAL A 84 30.63 14.21 -1.52
N HIS A 85 29.79 14.58 -2.49
CA HIS A 85 29.08 15.85 -2.55
C HIS A 85 27.59 15.61 -2.79
N ALA A 86 26.74 16.51 -2.32
CA ALA A 86 25.30 16.37 -2.48
C ALA A 86 24.91 16.27 -3.97
N VAL A 87 24.25 15.18 -4.37
CA VAL A 87 23.78 14.96 -5.75
C VAL A 87 22.26 15.06 -5.78
N GLY A 88 21.73 16.04 -6.51
CA GLY A 88 20.28 16.18 -6.71
C GLY A 88 19.80 15.35 -7.90
N ARG A 89 18.71 14.61 -7.73
CA ARG A 89 18.00 13.88 -8.80
C ARG A 89 16.53 14.27 -8.79
N ALA A 90 15.96 14.58 -9.95
CA ALA A 90 14.54 14.88 -10.07
C ALA A 90 13.69 13.62 -9.87
N HIS A 91 12.56 13.75 -9.18
CA HIS A 91 11.63 12.65 -8.98
C HIS A 91 10.86 12.35 -10.28
N PRO A 92 10.73 11.09 -10.71
CA PRO A 92 10.15 10.73 -12.02
C PRO A 92 8.67 11.14 -12.16
N VAL A 93 7.92 11.12 -11.04
CA VAL A 93 6.49 11.49 -11.01
C VAL A 93 6.28 12.96 -10.69
N TYR A 94 7.25 13.63 -10.05
CA TYR A 94 7.10 14.99 -9.54
C TYR A 94 8.31 15.81 -9.98
N PRO A 95 8.25 16.43 -11.18
CA PRO A 95 9.40 17.17 -11.73
C PRO A 95 9.86 18.35 -10.87
N ASP A 96 8.99 18.87 -10.01
CA ASP A 96 9.27 19.88 -9.00
C ASP A 96 10.01 19.35 -7.77
N LEU A 97 10.04 18.04 -7.55
CA LEU A 97 10.71 17.42 -6.42
C LEU A 97 12.13 16.98 -6.79
N VAL A 98 13.12 17.52 -6.07
CA VAL A 98 14.52 17.11 -6.19
C VAL A 98 14.96 16.38 -4.93
N LEU A 99 15.33 15.11 -5.09
CA LEU A 99 15.91 14.28 -4.04
C LEU A 99 17.43 14.49 -4.04
N HIS A 100 17.96 15.00 -2.93
CA HIS A 100 19.38 15.18 -2.73
C HIS A 100 19.96 14.00 -1.94
N ASP A 101 20.81 13.20 -2.59
CA ASP A 101 21.67 12.23 -1.93
C ASP A 101 22.78 12.99 -1.20
N MET A 102 22.67 13.07 0.12
CA MET A 102 23.62 13.81 0.97
C MET A 102 24.76 12.90 1.42
N PRO A 103 25.99 13.44 1.56
CA PRO A 103 27.11 12.64 2.02
C PRO A 103 26.85 12.12 3.43
N GLY A 104 27.09 10.83 3.64
CA GLY A 104 26.89 10.21 4.94
C GLY A 104 27.91 10.66 5.99
N PHE A 105 27.55 10.59 7.27
CA PHE A 105 28.48 10.83 8.36
C PHE A 105 29.28 9.57 8.71
N GLU A 106 30.51 9.76 9.17
CA GLU A 106 31.37 8.67 9.63
C GLU A 106 31.14 8.35 11.11
N VAL A 107 31.42 7.10 11.51
CA VAL A 107 31.24 6.62 12.89
C VAL A 107 32.02 7.46 13.90
N CYS A 108 33.20 7.96 13.52
CA CYS A 108 34.08 8.75 14.37
C CYS A 108 33.90 10.28 14.19
N GLU A 109 33.06 10.72 13.25
CA GLU A 109 32.83 12.14 12.99
C GLU A 109 31.97 12.75 14.10
N LYS A 110 32.43 13.85 14.71
CA LYS A 110 31.62 14.57 15.70
C LYS A 110 30.36 15.11 15.00
N PRO A 111 29.16 14.91 15.55
CA PRO A 111 27.92 15.33 14.89
C PRO A 111 27.86 16.84 14.56
N ALA A 112 28.45 17.70 15.38
CA ALA A 112 28.54 19.14 15.12
C ALA A 112 29.39 19.47 13.88
N ALA A 113 30.45 18.71 13.63
CA ALA A 113 31.28 18.86 12.43
C ALA A 113 30.50 18.43 11.18
N TYR A 114 29.72 17.35 11.30
CA TYR A 114 28.86 16.88 10.22
C TYR A 114 27.77 17.88 9.86
N LEU A 115 27.06 18.44 10.84
CA LEU A 115 26.06 19.50 10.60
C LEU A 115 26.68 20.74 9.94
N LYS A 116 27.91 21.10 10.32
CA LYS A 116 28.65 22.20 9.67
C LYS A 116 28.99 21.86 8.21
N ARG A 117 29.34 20.61 7.91
CA ARG A 117 29.63 20.10 6.56
C ARG A 117 28.39 20.05 5.66
N LEU A 118 27.23 19.72 6.22
CA LEU A 118 25.95 19.70 5.49
C LEU A 118 25.46 21.11 5.09
N GLY A 119 25.94 22.15 5.77
CA GLY A 119 25.56 23.54 5.52
C GLY A 119 24.15 23.86 6.02
N ASP A 120 23.49 24.81 5.37
CA ASP A 120 22.16 25.23 5.81
C ASP A 120 21.06 24.25 5.39
N LEU A 121 20.55 23.51 6.38
CA LEU A 121 19.40 22.61 6.23
C LEU A 121 18.08 23.35 5.90
N SER A 122 18.04 24.69 6.00
CA SER A 122 16.82 25.47 5.76
C SER A 122 16.36 25.42 4.30
N ARG A 123 17.29 25.13 3.37
CA ARG A 123 16.98 24.95 1.93
C ARG A 123 16.09 23.76 1.63
N PHE A 124 16.03 22.77 2.53
CA PHE A 124 15.23 21.57 2.34
C PHE A 124 13.83 21.76 2.93
N GLY A 125 12.82 21.36 2.17
CA GLY A 125 11.42 21.34 2.61
C GLY A 125 11.13 20.17 3.57
N CYS A 126 11.78 19.03 3.34
CA CYS A 126 11.69 17.81 4.15
C CYS A 126 13.05 17.11 4.20
N LEU A 127 13.33 16.40 5.31
CA LEU A 127 14.54 15.60 5.49
C LEU A 127 14.19 14.11 5.67
N VAL A 128 14.82 13.23 4.90
CA VAL A 128 14.72 11.78 5.08
C VAL A 128 15.99 11.30 5.78
N VAL A 129 15.85 10.84 7.02
CA VAL A 129 16.94 10.28 7.81
C VAL A 129 16.98 8.76 7.61
N VAL A 130 18.06 8.26 7.05
CA VAL A 130 18.26 6.85 6.71
C VAL A 130 19.09 6.17 7.79
N VAL A 131 18.55 5.11 8.36
CA VAL A 131 19.19 4.29 9.39
C VAL A 131 19.44 2.91 8.83
N GLY A 132 20.67 2.40 8.94
CA GLY A 132 21.03 1.04 8.51
C GLY A 132 20.88 -0.01 9.62
N SER A 133 21.40 -1.23 9.37
CA SER A 133 21.32 -2.39 10.28
C SER A 133 21.79 -2.16 11.71
N ALA A 134 22.70 -1.20 11.93
CA ALA A 134 23.23 -0.86 13.25
C ALA A 134 22.24 -0.08 14.15
N GLY A 135 21.09 0.35 13.61
CA GLY A 135 20.09 1.11 14.34
C GLY A 135 20.46 2.57 14.60
N LEU A 136 19.67 3.25 15.42
CA LEU A 136 19.88 4.67 15.77
C LEU A 136 21.16 4.86 16.58
N ARG A 137 21.91 5.90 16.22
CA ARG A 137 23.15 6.36 16.86
C ARG A 137 23.02 7.84 17.24
N ASP A 138 23.92 8.34 18.07
CA ASP A 138 23.93 9.74 18.51
C ASP A 138 23.92 10.75 17.36
N GLY A 139 24.65 10.45 16.27
CA GLY A 139 24.63 11.29 15.06
C GLY A 139 23.25 11.43 14.43
N HIS A 140 22.47 10.33 14.36
CA HIS A 140 21.09 10.36 13.88
C HIS A 140 20.19 11.17 14.82
N LEU A 141 20.32 10.96 16.14
CA LEU A 141 19.51 11.65 17.15
C LEU A 141 19.74 13.16 17.16
N GLN A 142 20.99 13.61 17.02
CA GLN A 142 21.30 15.04 16.94
C GLN A 142 20.76 15.68 15.66
N LEU A 143 20.79 14.97 14.53
CA LEU A 143 20.17 15.40 13.29
C LEU A 143 18.66 15.61 13.44
N LEU A 144 17.98 14.64 14.05
CA LEU A 144 16.55 14.72 14.32
C LEU A 144 16.21 15.88 15.26
N LYS A 145 17.03 16.10 16.31
CA LYS A 145 16.89 17.25 17.22
C LYS A 145 17.12 18.58 16.50
N ALA A 146 18.14 18.66 15.64
CA ALA A 146 18.44 19.86 14.86
C ALA A 146 17.32 20.18 13.85
N ALA A 147 16.76 19.16 13.20
CA ALA A 147 15.61 19.31 12.31
C ALA A 147 14.38 19.81 13.09
N LYS A 148 14.09 19.21 14.26
CA LYS A 148 12.99 19.61 15.15
C LYS A 148 13.13 21.06 15.64
N GLN A 149 14.33 21.47 16.06
CA GLN A 149 14.61 22.85 16.48
C GLN A 149 14.38 23.86 15.35
N LYS A 150 14.69 23.48 14.11
CA LYS A 150 14.45 24.33 12.92
C LYS A 150 13.01 24.24 12.39
N GLY A 151 12.10 23.52 13.06
CA GLY A 151 10.72 23.32 12.60
C GLY A 151 10.61 22.57 11.28
N LYS A 152 11.64 21.77 10.92
CA LYS A 152 11.66 21.00 9.67
C LYS A 152 11.01 19.64 9.89
N LYS A 153 10.17 19.25 8.94
CA LYS A 153 9.59 17.91 8.90
C LYS A 153 10.65 16.89 8.52
N PHE A 154 10.55 15.69 9.10
CA PHE A 154 11.44 14.61 8.79
C PHE A 154 10.74 13.26 8.77
N LEU A 155 11.27 12.34 7.95
CA LEU A 155 10.89 10.93 7.90
C LEU A 155 12.11 10.09 8.26
N LEU A 156 11.89 8.99 8.99
CA LEU A 156 12.94 8.04 9.35
C LEU A 156 12.76 6.75 8.52
N ALA A 157 13.71 6.45 7.64
CA ALA A 157 13.72 5.24 6.84
C ALA A 157 14.77 4.27 7.39
N ARG A 158 14.33 3.16 7.99
CA ARG A 158 15.20 2.05 8.37
C ARG A 158 15.37 1.13 7.16
N THR A 159 16.51 1.22 6.50
CA THR A 159 16.86 0.43 5.31
C THR A 159 17.43 -0.93 5.70
N LYS A 160 17.65 -1.82 4.73
CA LYS A 160 18.29 -3.16 4.91
C LYS A 160 17.47 -4.15 5.75
N VAL A 161 16.15 -3.94 5.81
CA VAL A 161 15.23 -4.82 6.56
C VAL A 161 15.20 -6.23 5.97
N ASP A 162 15.32 -6.34 4.65
CA ASP A 162 15.53 -7.58 3.92
C ASP A 162 16.74 -8.38 4.44
N LEU A 163 17.88 -7.72 4.65
CA LEU A 163 19.08 -8.35 5.20
C LEU A 163 18.91 -8.75 6.67
N ASP A 164 18.27 -7.90 7.47
CA ASP A 164 18.04 -8.15 8.89
C ASP A 164 17.12 -9.38 9.08
N LEU A 165 16.05 -9.44 8.30
CA LEU A 165 15.10 -10.55 8.26
C LEU A 165 15.74 -11.83 7.75
N HIS A 166 16.51 -11.77 6.66
CA HIS A 166 17.26 -12.93 6.14
C HIS A 166 18.28 -13.46 7.16
N THR A 167 18.94 -12.56 7.88
CA THR A 167 19.90 -12.92 8.94
C THR A 167 19.19 -13.55 10.13
N ALA A 168 18.07 -12.97 10.57
CA ALA A 168 17.23 -13.52 11.62
C ALA A 168 16.66 -14.89 11.23
N GLU A 169 16.26 -15.05 9.97
CA GLU A 169 15.77 -16.31 9.43
C GLU A 169 16.82 -17.43 9.56
N ARG A 170 18.08 -17.13 9.22
CA ARG A 170 19.20 -18.08 9.35
C ARG A 170 19.53 -18.43 10.80
N ARG A 171 19.43 -17.45 11.71
CA ARG A 171 19.78 -17.61 13.14
C ARG A 171 18.68 -18.32 13.91
N LEU A 172 17.46 -17.83 13.82
CA LEU A 172 16.31 -18.31 14.58
C LEU A 172 15.73 -19.60 13.99
N ARG A 173 15.99 -19.84 12.69
CA ARG A 173 15.50 -21.02 11.95
C ARG A 173 14.04 -21.25 12.28
N ALA A 174 13.75 -22.35 12.93
CA ALA A 174 12.43 -22.82 13.25
C ALA A 174 11.62 -21.85 14.16
N ARG A 175 12.26 -20.94 14.92
CA ARG A 175 11.59 -19.87 15.71
C ARG A 175 11.42 -18.54 14.98
N TYR A 176 11.72 -18.49 13.68
CA TYR A 176 11.66 -17.25 12.91
C TYR A 176 10.22 -16.88 12.53
N ASN A 177 9.80 -15.68 12.94
CA ASN A 177 8.59 -15.02 12.48
C ASN A 177 8.95 -13.62 11.98
N ALA A 178 8.76 -13.37 10.67
CA ALA A 178 9.12 -12.10 10.03
C ALA A 178 8.39 -10.90 10.65
N SER A 179 7.11 -11.05 11.01
CA SER A 179 6.32 -9.99 11.63
C SER A 179 6.87 -9.64 13.01
N GLU A 180 7.17 -10.65 13.83
CA GLU A 180 7.79 -10.43 15.15
C GLU A 180 9.15 -9.76 15.05
N GLN A 181 10.00 -10.17 14.11
CA GLN A 181 11.31 -9.53 13.91
C GLN A 181 11.16 -8.07 13.47
N THR A 182 10.21 -7.79 12.59
CA THR A 182 9.88 -6.43 12.14
C THR A 182 9.39 -5.56 13.32
N GLU A 183 8.53 -6.12 14.17
CA GLU A 183 8.05 -5.48 15.41
C GLU A 183 9.17 -5.26 16.44
N LEU A 184 10.11 -6.18 16.57
CA LEU A 184 11.28 -6.02 17.45
C LEU A 184 12.15 -4.84 16.99
N ILE A 185 12.44 -4.75 15.68
CA ILE A 185 13.17 -3.62 15.10
C ILE A 185 12.44 -2.30 15.39
N ARG A 186 11.12 -2.28 15.19
CA ARG A 186 10.26 -1.13 15.45
C ARG A 186 10.30 -0.71 16.92
N LYS A 187 10.15 -1.66 17.85
CA LYS A 187 10.23 -1.41 19.31
C LYS A 187 11.59 -0.88 19.74
N GLU A 188 12.67 -1.39 19.19
CA GLU A 188 14.02 -0.89 19.48
C GLU A 188 14.17 0.58 19.05
N LEU A 189 13.75 0.90 17.81
CA LEU A 189 13.79 2.26 17.29
C LEU A 189 12.89 3.21 18.09
N ALA A 190 11.64 2.81 18.35
CA ALA A 190 10.69 3.59 19.13
C ALA A 190 11.20 3.85 20.56
N GLY A 191 11.78 2.84 21.22
CA GLY A 191 12.38 2.99 22.54
C GLY A 191 13.54 3.97 22.57
N LYS A 192 14.41 3.96 21.56
CA LYS A 192 15.51 4.94 21.43
C LYS A 192 14.99 6.35 21.15
N LEU A 193 14.02 6.52 20.26
CA LEU A 193 13.43 7.83 19.95
C LEU A 193 12.69 8.44 21.16
N ALA A 194 11.92 7.63 21.88
CA ALA A 194 11.15 8.07 23.03
C ALA A 194 12.04 8.57 24.17
N LYS A 195 13.19 7.92 24.42
CA LYS A 195 14.19 8.36 25.40
C LYS A 195 14.72 9.77 25.11
N ASP A 196 14.72 10.18 23.85
CA ASP A 196 15.20 11.49 23.39
C ASP A 196 14.08 12.50 23.11
N GLY A 197 12.83 12.20 23.49
CA GLY A 197 11.68 13.09 23.31
C GLY A 197 11.28 13.30 21.85
N LEU A 198 11.55 12.31 20.99
CA LEU A 198 11.20 12.30 19.57
C LEU A 198 10.04 11.32 19.34
N GLU A 199 9.02 11.76 18.61
CA GLU A 199 7.88 10.91 18.26
C GLU A 199 8.22 10.00 17.08
N ALA A 200 7.84 8.72 17.18
CA ALA A 200 8.12 7.70 16.18
C ALA A 200 7.04 7.62 15.07
N LYS A 201 6.25 8.68 14.85
CA LYS A 201 5.10 8.65 13.94
C LYS A 201 5.47 8.38 12.47
N ASN A 202 6.72 8.69 12.10
CA ASN A 202 7.22 8.62 10.72
C ASN A 202 8.41 7.66 10.58
N VAL A 203 8.35 6.48 11.20
CA VAL A 203 9.38 5.44 11.06
C VAL A 203 8.92 4.36 10.09
N PHE A 204 9.69 4.15 9.02
CA PHE A 204 9.37 3.21 7.96
C PHE A 204 10.46 2.15 7.81
N LEU A 205 10.05 0.89 7.77
CA LEU A 205 10.93 -0.26 7.55
C LEU A 205 10.95 -0.59 6.05
N VAL A 206 12.07 -0.28 5.38
CA VAL A 206 12.16 -0.32 3.92
C VAL A 206 13.34 -1.15 3.43
N SER A 207 13.21 -1.68 2.20
CA SER A 207 14.36 -2.16 1.42
C SER A 207 14.47 -1.33 0.14
N GLY A 208 15.65 -0.79 -0.12
CA GLY A 208 15.95 -0.16 -1.40
C GLY A 208 16.07 -1.15 -2.57
N LEU A 209 16.15 -2.45 -2.27
CA LEU A 209 16.25 -3.53 -3.27
C LEU A 209 14.88 -4.09 -3.62
N GLU A 210 14.01 -4.22 -2.62
CA GLU A 210 12.68 -4.80 -2.74
C GLU A 210 11.60 -3.73 -2.52
N THR A 211 11.50 -2.77 -3.45
CA THR A 211 10.52 -1.67 -3.38
C THR A 211 9.05 -2.10 -3.38
N ASP A 212 8.79 -3.36 -3.73
CA ASP A 212 7.45 -3.95 -3.72
C ASP A 212 7.11 -4.70 -2.43
N LYS A 213 8.01 -4.69 -1.43
CA LYS A 213 7.85 -5.34 -0.13
C LYS A 213 7.97 -4.33 1.02
N TYR A 214 7.69 -4.82 2.24
CA TYR A 214 7.77 -4.06 3.48
C TYR A 214 6.90 -2.79 3.45
N GLU A 215 7.44 -1.68 3.95
CA GLU A 215 6.74 -0.39 4.07
C GLU A 215 7.24 0.62 3.04
N PHE A 216 7.91 0.20 1.95
CA PHE A 216 8.44 1.11 0.94
C PHE A 216 7.35 1.98 0.31
N ALA A 217 6.20 1.37 -0.01
CA ALA A 217 5.04 2.12 -0.51
C ALA A 217 4.58 3.15 0.52
N LEU A 218 4.37 2.75 1.78
CA LEU A 218 3.96 3.67 2.85
C LEU A 218 4.97 4.81 3.06
N PHE A 219 6.26 4.53 2.88
CA PHE A 219 7.31 5.54 2.94
C PHE A 219 7.22 6.54 1.79
N GLU A 220 7.04 6.07 0.54
CA GLU A 220 6.77 6.97 -0.60
C GLU A 220 5.55 7.85 -0.31
N ASP A 221 4.53 7.28 0.31
CA ASP A 221 3.25 7.93 0.57
C ASP A 221 3.38 9.06 1.59
N SER A 222 4.05 8.77 2.71
CA SER A 222 4.32 9.79 3.72
C SER A 222 5.30 10.84 3.19
N LEU A 223 6.23 10.47 2.30
CA LEU A 223 7.08 11.45 1.63
C LEU A 223 6.27 12.36 0.73
N GLU A 224 5.39 11.81 -0.10
CA GLU A 224 4.47 12.58 -0.94
C GLU A 224 3.56 13.49 -0.08
N GLU A 225 2.97 12.99 1.01
CA GLU A 225 2.13 13.80 1.90
C GLU A 225 2.91 14.97 2.50
N GLU A 226 4.11 14.71 3.02
CA GLU A 226 4.88 15.74 3.72
C GLU A 226 5.49 16.78 2.78
N VAL A 227 5.90 16.35 1.59
CA VAL A 227 6.52 17.19 0.56
C VAL A 227 5.47 17.96 -0.22
N LEU A 228 4.39 17.29 -0.63
CA LEU A 228 3.41 17.83 -1.56
C LEU A 228 2.13 18.32 -0.84
N ASN A 229 2.04 18.21 0.49
CA ASN A 229 0.87 18.51 1.31
C ASN A 229 -0.40 17.74 0.85
N LEU A 230 -0.22 16.52 0.37
CA LEU A 230 -1.32 15.65 -0.07
C LEU A 230 -1.77 14.76 1.08
N LYS A 231 -2.64 15.27 1.96
CA LYS A 231 -3.20 14.49 3.07
C LYS A 231 -4.07 13.35 2.51
N ARG A 232 -3.71 12.09 2.77
CA ARG A 232 -4.49 10.91 2.35
C ARG A 232 -4.48 9.83 3.45
N SER A 233 -5.58 9.11 3.62
CA SER A 233 -5.68 7.99 4.56
C SER A 233 -4.74 6.85 4.15
N HIS A 234 -3.85 6.44 5.07
CA HIS A 234 -2.88 5.36 4.83
C HIS A 234 -3.54 3.98 5.04
N ASP A 235 -3.37 3.04 4.11
CA ASP A 235 -3.80 1.65 4.32
C ASP A 235 -2.82 0.60 3.74
N ARG A 236 -2.51 -0.39 4.62
CA ARG A 236 -1.64 -1.61 4.63
C ARG A 236 -0.70 -1.96 3.44
N SER A 237 0.00 -3.11 3.50
CA SER A 237 1.18 -3.47 2.66
C SER A 237 0.88 -4.19 1.32
N LEU A 238 1.74 -3.98 0.30
CA LEU A 238 1.67 -4.50 -1.08
C LEU A 238 1.48 -6.02 -1.19
N GLU A 239 1.95 -6.77 -0.19
CA GLU A 239 1.86 -8.23 -0.15
C GLU A 239 0.42 -8.74 -0.09
N ASP A 240 -0.50 -7.99 0.50
CA ASP A 240 -1.90 -8.42 0.68
C ASP A 240 -2.69 -8.41 -0.64
N LEU A 241 -2.28 -7.55 -1.60
CA LEU A 241 -2.87 -7.47 -2.94
C LEU A 241 -2.48 -8.66 -3.82
N LYS A 242 -1.22 -9.11 -3.69
CA LYS A 242 -0.70 -10.26 -4.44
C LYS A 242 -1.24 -11.60 -3.92
N LYS A 243 -1.71 -11.62 -2.66
CA LYS A 243 -2.33 -12.80 -2.03
C LYS A 243 -3.81 -12.93 -2.38
N ALA A 244 -4.53 -11.86 -2.72
CA ALA A 244 -5.99 -11.93 -2.89
C ALA A 244 -6.45 -12.44 -4.27
N ILE A 245 -5.69 -12.19 -5.35
CA ILE A 245 -6.16 -12.43 -6.74
C ILE A 245 -5.02 -13.01 -7.60
N SER A 246 -5.36 -13.81 -8.62
CA SER A 246 -4.40 -14.31 -9.60
C SER A 246 -3.56 -13.20 -10.27
N PRO A 247 -2.26 -13.44 -10.55
CA PRO A 247 -1.35 -12.41 -11.07
C PRO A 247 -1.76 -11.87 -12.44
N LYS A 248 -2.44 -12.68 -13.26
CA LYS A 248 -2.96 -12.25 -14.58
C LYS A 248 -4.00 -11.14 -14.43
N LYS A 249 -4.93 -11.25 -13.48
CA LYS A 249 -5.97 -10.25 -13.24
C LYS A 249 -5.43 -9.02 -12.53
N ILE A 250 -4.46 -9.18 -11.62
CA ILE A 250 -3.71 -8.05 -11.05
C ILE A 250 -3.06 -7.21 -12.15
N ASN A 251 -2.40 -7.86 -13.11
CA ASN A 251 -1.81 -7.16 -14.26
C ASN A 251 -2.87 -6.43 -15.08
N ALA A 252 -4.04 -7.03 -15.34
CA ALA A 252 -5.13 -6.35 -16.03
C ALA A 252 -5.60 -5.08 -15.29
N LEU A 253 -5.77 -5.15 -13.97
CA LEU A 253 -6.12 -3.99 -13.14
C LEU A 253 -5.02 -2.90 -13.18
N TYR A 254 -3.75 -3.31 -13.24
CA TYR A 254 -2.62 -2.39 -13.37
C TYR A 254 -2.47 -1.78 -14.76
N GLU A 255 -2.91 -2.46 -15.82
CA GLU A 255 -2.98 -1.89 -17.16
C GLU A 255 -4.08 -0.83 -17.24
N ILE A 256 -5.25 -1.07 -16.64
CA ILE A 256 -6.31 -0.05 -16.51
C ILE A 256 -5.76 1.22 -15.83
N CYS A 257 -4.97 1.06 -14.77
CA CYS A 257 -4.34 2.20 -14.09
C CYS A 257 -3.34 2.96 -14.97
N GLN A 258 -2.69 2.30 -15.93
CA GLN A 258 -1.68 2.90 -16.80
C GLN A 258 -2.30 3.64 -17.98
N SER A 259 -3.29 3.05 -18.65
CA SER A 259 -3.80 3.56 -19.93
C SER A 259 -5.33 3.64 -20.03
N GLY A 260 -6.08 2.94 -19.18
CA GLY A 260 -7.55 2.87 -19.22
C GLY A 260 -8.25 3.82 -18.24
N SER A 261 -9.58 3.66 -18.08
CA SER A 261 -10.37 4.39 -17.07
C SER A 261 -10.70 3.51 -15.87
N LEU A 262 -10.78 4.10 -14.68
CA LEU A 262 -11.20 3.36 -13.48
C LEU A 262 -12.66 2.85 -13.57
N SER A 263 -13.47 3.31 -14.52
CA SER A 263 -14.82 2.78 -14.76
C SER A 263 -14.84 1.30 -15.16
N GLU A 264 -13.72 0.78 -15.69
CA GLU A 264 -13.56 -0.62 -16.05
C GLU A 264 -13.33 -1.54 -14.84
N VAL A 265 -12.90 -0.98 -13.70
CA VAL A 265 -12.49 -1.75 -12.51
C VAL A 265 -13.63 -2.60 -11.95
N PRO A 266 -14.86 -2.08 -11.78
CA PRO A 266 -15.95 -2.89 -11.24
C PRO A 266 -16.33 -4.07 -12.13
N ALA A 267 -16.29 -3.93 -13.46
CA ALA A 267 -16.53 -5.05 -14.38
C ALA A 267 -15.50 -6.18 -14.18
N VAL A 268 -14.22 -5.82 -14.04
CA VAL A 268 -13.15 -6.82 -13.77
C VAL A 268 -13.35 -7.49 -12.42
N ILE A 269 -13.68 -6.73 -11.37
CA ILE A 269 -13.89 -7.27 -10.03
C ILE A 269 -15.14 -8.16 -9.96
N GLN A 270 -16.24 -7.75 -10.58
CA GLN A 270 -17.46 -8.56 -10.66
C GLN A 270 -17.23 -9.87 -11.41
N HIS A 271 -16.43 -9.85 -12.49
CA HIS A 271 -15.99 -11.09 -13.15
C HIS A 271 -15.17 -12.00 -12.21
N ILE A 272 -14.33 -11.45 -11.33
CA ILE A 272 -13.55 -12.25 -10.36
C ILE A 272 -14.48 -12.82 -9.27
N LEU A 273 -15.49 -12.06 -8.83
CA LEU A 273 -16.49 -12.54 -7.87
C LEU A 273 -17.40 -13.63 -8.46
N ALA A 274 -17.67 -13.57 -9.77
CA ALA A 274 -18.42 -14.58 -10.52
C ALA A 274 -17.62 -15.89 -10.70
N ASP A 275 -16.31 -15.80 -10.93
CA ASP A 275 -15.38 -16.94 -10.99
C ASP A 275 -14.39 -16.95 -9.81
N PRO A 276 -14.80 -17.43 -8.62
CA PRO A 276 -13.96 -17.44 -7.43
C PRO A 276 -12.78 -18.43 -7.55
N THR A 277 -12.67 -19.23 -8.61
CA THR A 277 -11.47 -20.07 -8.80
C THR A 277 -10.20 -19.24 -8.92
N GLN A 278 -10.31 -17.97 -9.33
CA GLN A 278 -9.21 -17.01 -9.48
C GLN A 278 -8.72 -16.37 -8.16
N VAL A 279 -9.47 -16.56 -7.08
CA VAL A 279 -9.17 -16.00 -5.76
C VAL A 279 -8.44 -17.07 -4.94
N GLN A 280 -7.37 -16.65 -4.27
CA GLN A 280 -6.68 -17.52 -3.32
C GLN A 280 -7.45 -17.53 -2.00
N LEU A 281 -7.58 -18.72 -1.40
CA LEU A 281 -8.17 -18.91 -0.08
C LEU A 281 -7.13 -19.50 0.87
N ASP A 282 -6.76 -18.74 1.89
CA ASP A 282 -5.82 -19.18 2.92
C ASP A 282 -6.58 -19.68 4.15
N VAL A 283 -6.57 -20.99 4.36
CA VAL A 283 -7.23 -21.65 5.50
C VAL A 283 -6.18 -22.06 6.52
N ALA A 284 -6.21 -21.45 7.71
CA ALA A 284 -5.30 -21.79 8.80
C ALA A 284 -5.75 -23.02 9.58
N VAL A 285 -4.87 -24.00 9.76
CA VAL A 285 -5.06 -25.17 10.60
C VAL A 285 -4.40 -24.90 11.94
N ILE A 286 -5.21 -24.69 12.97
CA ILE A 286 -4.80 -24.25 14.30
C ILE A 286 -5.23 -25.26 15.36
N GLY A 287 -4.52 -25.30 16.48
CA GLY A 287 -4.79 -26.27 17.54
C GLY A 287 -3.54 -26.64 18.33
N GLU A 288 -3.75 -27.36 19.43
CA GLU A 288 -2.71 -27.73 20.39
C GLU A 288 -1.55 -28.51 19.72
N ALA A 289 -0.36 -28.46 20.32
CA ALA A 289 0.71 -29.39 19.96
C ALA A 289 0.24 -30.85 20.17
N GLY A 290 0.53 -31.72 19.21
CA GLY A 290 0.07 -33.12 19.25
C GLY A 290 -1.42 -33.33 18.91
N SER A 291 -2.17 -32.28 18.56
CA SER A 291 -3.60 -32.41 18.19
C SER A 291 -3.85 -33.06 16.83
N GLY A 292 -2.80 -33.39 16.06
CA GLY A 292 -2.94 -34.04 14.75
C GLY A 292 -3.18 -33.09 13.58
N LYS A 293 -2.85 -31.79 13.69
CA LYS A 293 -2.96 -30.80 12.60
C LYS A 293 -2.27 -31.23 11.31
N SER A 294 -0.98 -31.56 11.38
CA SER A 294 -0.18 -31.96 10.23
C SER A 294 -0.71 -33.27 9.61
N SER A 295 -1.15 -34.21 10.44
CA SER A 295 -1.83 -35.44 9.99
C SER A 295 -3.14 -35.15 9.28
N LEU A 296 -3.94 -34.20 9.78
CA LEU A 296 -5.17 -33.73 9.13
C LEU A 296 -4.88 -33.06 7.79
N VAL A 297 -3.86 -32.20 7.70
CA VAL A 297 -3.44 -31.56 6.44
C VAL A 297 -3.07 -32.62 5.39
N ASN A 298 -2.31 -33.64 5.78
CA ASN A 298 -1.94 -34.75 4.89
C ASN A 298 -3.17 -35.57 4.46
N ALA A 299 -4.06 -35.91 5.40
CA ALA A 299 -5.27 -36.64 5.12
C ALA A 299 -6.23 -35.86 4.19
N LEU A 300 -6.33 -34.54 4.36
CA LEU A 300 -7.10 -33.66 3.47
C LEU A 300 -6.51 -33.65 2.05
N ARG A 301 -5.19 -33.70 1.91
CA ARG A 301 -4.48 -33.75 0.62
C ARG A 301 -4.44 -35.15 -0.01
N GLY A 302 -4.71 -36.20 0.76
CA GLY A 302 -4.55 -37.59 0.31
C GLY A 302 -3.07 -37.97 0.16
N VAL A 303 -2.19 -37.40 0.98
CA VAL A 303 -0.74 -37.65 0.97
C VAL A 303 -0.38 -38.50 2.18
N ASP A 304 0.40 -39.55 1.96
CA ASP A 304 0.87 -40.42 3.05
C ASP A 304 1.94 -39.73 3.90
N SER A 305 1.99 -40.04 5.20
CA SER A 305 2.92 -39.39 6.14
C SER A 305 4.40 -39.61 5.83
N GLY A 306 4.74 -40.62 5.03
CA GLY A 306 6.10 -40.92 4.59
C GLY A 306 6.52 -40.21 3.30
N ASP A 307 5.61 -39.48 2.64
CA ASP A 307 5.90 -38.77 1.40
C ASP A 307 6.83 -37.56 1.68
N PRO A 308 7.86 -37.30 0.84
CA PRO A 308 8.69 -36.10 0.93
C PRO A 308 7.91 -34.77 0.99
N ASP A 309 6.74 -34.71 0.35
CA ASP A 309 5.87 -33.53 0.29
C ASP A 309 4.80 -33.49 1.40
N ALA A 310 4.84 -34.44 2.33
CA ALA A 310 3.96 -34.48 3.49
C ALA A 310 4.26 -33.34 4.48
N ALA A 311 3.22 -32.92 5.20
CA ALA A 311 3.39 -32.17 6.43
C ALA A 311 4.08 -33.07 7.47
N PRO A 312 5.20 -32.61 8.08
CA PRO A 312 5.96 -33.44 8.99
C PRO A 312 5.10 -33.77 10.22
N THR A 313 5.05 -35.04 10.59
CA THR A 313 4.24 -35.55 11.72
C THR A 313 5.14 -36.17 12.78
N GLY A 314 4.77 -36.02 14.05
CA GLY A 314 5.53 -36.57 15.18
C GLY A 314 4.81 -36.35 16.52
N ALA A 315 5.20 -37.12 17.54
CA ALA A 315 4.63 -37.04 18.89
C ALA A 315 5.04 -35.75 19.64
N ILE A 316 6.20 -35.18 19.27
CA ILE A 316 6.68 -33.86 19.71
C ILE A 316 6.34 -32.85 18.60
N GLU A 317 6.15 -31.58 18.95
CA GLU A 317 5.89 -30.52 17.97
C GLU A 317 7.01 -30.44 16.91
N VAL A 318 6.71 -30.91 15.69
CA VAL A 318 7.63 -30.92 14.55
C VAL A 318 7.47 -29.67 13.67
N THR A 319 6.23 -29.18 13.54
CA THR A 319 5.92 -27.95 12.80
C THR A 319 6.28 -26.74 13.64
N GLN A 320 7.42 -26.12 13.35
CA GLN A 320 7.88 -24.91 14.06
C GLN A 320 7.61 -23.62 13.27
N ARG A 321 7.33 -23.71 11.97
CA ARG A 321 6.97 -22.59 11.09
C ARG A 321 5.65 -22.87 10.38
N ALA A 322 4.81 -21.85 10.24
CA ALA A 322 3.61 -21.95 9.42
C ALA A 322 3.98 -22.28 7.97
N LYS A 323 3.46 -23.40 7.43
CA LYS A 323 3.73 -23.82 6.05
C LYS A 323 2.43 -24.04 5.29
N ALA A 324 2.37 -23.48 4.08
CA ALA A 324 1.23 -23.60 3.20
C ALA A 324 1.32 -24.88 2.36
N TYR A 325 0.18 -25.55 2.21
CA TYR A 325 0.03 -26.74 1.39
C TYR A 325 -1.21 -26.60 0.50
N VAL A 326 -1.06 -26.87 -0.80
CA VAL A 326 -2.18 -26.82 -1.74
C VAL A 326 -3.15 -27.96 -1.45
N LEU A 327 -4.45 -27.67 -1.46
CA LEU A 327 -5.50 -28.68 -1.46
C LEU A 327 -5.86 -29.06 -2.91
N PRO A 328 -5.51 -30.25 -3.42
CA PRO A 328 -5.68 -30.57 -4.85
C PRO A 328 -7.14 -30.54 -5.32
N ALA A 329 -8.09 -30.82 -4.43
CA ALA A 329 -9.52 -30.87 -4.74
C ALA A 329 -10.15 -29.50 -4.99
N VAL A 330 -9.49 -28.40 -4.58
CA VAL A 330 -10.03 -27.04 -4.69
C VAL A 330 -8.94 -26.09 -5.23
N PRO A 331 -9.11 -25.52 -6.43
CA PRO A 331 -8.10 -24.66 -7.02
C PRO A 331 -7.84 -23.43 -6.15
N ASN A 332 -6.56 -23.03 -6.01
CA ASN A 332 -6.12 -21.87 -5.23
C ASN A 332 -6.59 -21.88 -3.76
N LEU A 333 -6.74 -23.06 -3.14
CA LEU A 333 -6.95 -23.19 -1.69
C LEU A 333 -5.66 -23.72 -1.04
N TYR A 334 -5.18 -22.99 -0.04
CA TYR A 334 -3.98 -23.31 0.72
C TYR A 334 -4.34 -23.62 2.18
N LEU A 335 -3.98 -24.82 2.62
CA LEU A 335 -4.02 -25.23 4.02
C LEU A 335 -2.71 -24.81 4.67
N TRP A 336 -2.78 -23.91 5.63
CA TRP A 336 -1.64 -23.49 6.42
C TRP A 336 -1.54 -24.35 7.67
N ASP A 337 -0.54 -25.21 7.76
CA ASP A 337 -0.24 -25.93 9.01
C ASP A 337 0.52 -24.97 9.93
N LEU A 338 -0.13 -24.52 11.00
CA LEU A 338 0.48 -23.62 11.98
C LEU A 338 1.16 -24.42 13.09
N PRO A 339 2.22 -23.86 13.71
CA PRO A 339 2.84 -24.48 14.89
C PRO A 339 1.80 -24.74 15.98
N GLY A 340 2.04 -25.79 16.76
CA GLY A 340 1.18 -26.15 17.88
C GLY A 340 1.20 -25.04 18.90
N LEU A 341 0.07 -24.38 19.09
CA LEU A 341 -0.01 -23.35 20.10
C LEU A 341 0.12 -24.00 21.48
N GLY A 342 0.96 -23.43 22.33
CA GLY A 342 1.07 -23.73 23.75
C GLY A 342 -0.13 -23.24 24.56
N LEU A 343 -1.30 -23.02 23.93
CA LEU A 343 -2.60 -22.76 24.56
C LEU A 343 -2.62 -21.75 25.70
N THR A 344 -1.71 -20.78 25.71
CA THR A 344 -1.84 -19.61 26.56
C THR A 344 -2.62 -18.53 25.81
N GLU A 345 -3.31 -17.65 26.53
CA GLU A 345 -3.95 -16.48 25.90
C GLU A 345 -2.94 -15.60 25.16
N GLU A 346 -1.68 -15.58 25.60
CA GLU A 346 -0.61 -14.85 24.93
C GLU A 346 -0.32 -15.42 23.54
N ASP A 347 -0.31 -16.75 23.38
CA ASP A 347 -0.09 -17.40 22.09
C ASP A 347 -1.22 -17.09 21.10
N VAL A 348 -2.47 -17.04 21.61
CA VAL A 348 -3.65 -16.65 20.83
C VAL A 348 -3.56 -15.19 20.38
N ARG A 349 -3.12 -14.27 21.24
CA ARG A 349 -2.96 -12.85 20.91
C ARG A 349 -1.81 -12.59 19.94
N ARG A 350 -0.79 -13.45 19.90
CA ARG A 350 0.34 -13.36 18.96
C ARG A 350 -0.03 -13.85 17.56
N LEU A 351 -1.13 -14.59 17.41
CA LEU A 351 -1.57 -15.07 16.11
C LEU A 351 -2.20 -13.93 15.31
N ASP A 352 -1.57 -13.59 14.18
CA ASP A 352 -2.14 -12.64 13.23
C ASP A 352 -3.30 -13.28 12.47
N LEU A 353 -4.50 -13.17 13.06
CA LEU A 353 -5.73 -13.65 12.45
C LEU A 353 -6.00 -12.97 11.11
N SER A 354 -5.50 -11.75 10.88
CA SER A 354 -5.80 -10.98 9.67
C SER A 354 -5.26 -11.65 8.41
N ARG A 355 -4.20 -12.43 8.53
CA ARG A 355 -3.49 -13.14 7.45
C ARG A 355 -4.28 -14.26 6.77
N TYR A 356 -5.26 -14.86 7.46
CA TYR A 356 -5.96 -16.05 6.98
C TYR A 356 -7.44 -15.77 6.76
N ASP A 357 -8.05 -16.35 5.74
CA ASP A 357 -9.45 -16.07 5.38
C ASP A 357 -10.43 -16.87 6.24
N SER A 358 -10.03 -18.08 6.65
CA SER A 358 -10.84 -19.03 7.43
C SER A 358 -9.96 -19.96 8.26
N PHE A 359 -10.55 -20.67 9.22
CA PHE A 359 -9.81 -21.47 10.20
C PHE A 359 -10.38 -22.88 10.39
N LEU A 360 -9.51 -23.89 10.43
CA LEU A 360 -9.77 -25.22 10.97
C LEU A 360 -9.22 -25.28 12.41
N LEU A 361 -10.11 -25.29 13.39
CA LEU A 361 -9.77 -25.41 14.81
C LEU A 361 -9.74 -26.89 15.22
N VAL A 362 -8.54 -27.45 15.39
CA VAL A 362 -8.29 -28.87 15.61
C VAL A 362 -8.04 -29.18 17.08
N ALA A 363 -8.85 -30.08 17.65
CA ALA A 363 -8.73 -30.57 19.02
C ALA A 363 -8.67 -32.10 19.05
N SER A 364 -7.63 -32.66 19.68
CA SER A 364 -7.50 -34.12 19.89
C SER A 364 -8.13 -34.63 21.18
N GLU A 365 -8.55 -33.74 22.08
CA GLU A 365 -9.34 -34.07 23.27
C GLU A 365 -10.62 -33.21 23.39
N ARG A 366 -11.24 -33.23 24.58
CA ARG A 366 -12.41 -32.40 24.94
C ARG A 366 -12.18 -30.93 24.58
N TYR A 367 -13.27 -30.22 24.30
CA TYR A 367 -13.23 -28.77 24.12
C TYR A 367 -12.71 -28.08 25.40
N ARG A 368 -11.66 -27.27 25.27
CA ARG A 368 -10.95 -26.62 26.40
C ARG A 368 -11.06 -25.10 26.29
N HIS A 369 -10.73 -24.41 27.37
CA HIS A 369 -10.75 -22.95 27.44
C HIS A 369 -9.95 -22.28 26.30
N ALA A 370 -8.79 -22.82 25.92
CA ALA A 370 -8.00 -22.28 24.83
C ALA A 370 -8.72 -22.35 23.46
N HIS A 371 -9.47 -23.43 23.20
CA HIS A 371 -10.31 -23.55 22.01
C HIS A 371 -11.44 -22.51 22.02
N SER A 372 -12.04 -22.25 23.18
CA SER A 372 -13.02 -21.16 23.38
C SER A 372 -12.43 -19.78 23.07
N CYS A 373 -11.24 -19.47 23.60
CA CYS A 373 -10.58 -18.19 23.33
C CYS A 373 -10.27 -17.99 21.84
N LEU A 374 -9.80 -19.04 21.15
CA LEU A 374 -9.56 -19.00 19.70
C LEU A 374 -10.86 -18.84 18.91
N ALA A 375 -11.88 -19.65 19.22
CA ALA A 375 -13.19 -19.59 18.57
C ALA A 375 -13.80 -18.18 18.69
N ARG A 376 -13.78 -17.59 19.90
CA ARG A 376 -14.27 -16.22 20.14
C ARG A 376 -13.46 -15.17 19.40
N ALA A 377 -12.13 -15.27 19.40
CA ALA A 377 -11.27 -14.32 18.69
C ALA A 377 -11.48 -14.35 17.17
N ILE A 378 -11.64 -15.54 16.59
CA ILE A 378 -11.86 -15.71 15.15
C ILE A 378 -13.26 -15.22 14.77
N ASN A 379 -14.27 -15.58 15.55
CA ASN A 379 -15.65 -15.12 15.36
C ASN A 379 -15.77 -13.60 15.51
N GLY A 380 -15.10 -13.01 16.50
CA GLY A 380 -15.02 -11.56 16.69
C GLY A 380 -14.32 -10.83 15.52
N ALA A 381 -13.40 -11.51 14.82
CA ALA A 381 -12.82 -11.01 13.57
C ALA A 381 -13.72 -11.24 12.35
N GLY A 382 -14.93 -11.79 12.55
CA GLY A 382 -15.91 -12.11 11.51
C GLY A 382 -15.53 -13.30 10.63
N LYS A 383 -14.55 -14.13 11.00
CA LYS A 383 -14.00 -15.19 10.13
C LYS A 383 -14.67 -16.54 10.39
N GLN A 384 -14.79 -17.36 9.34
CA GLN A 384 -15.40 -18.68 9.44
C GLN A 384 -14.48 -19.64 10.22
N VAL A 385 -15.06 -20.37 11.18
CA VAL A 385 -14.40 -21.44 11.94
C VAL A 385 -15.07 -22.78 11.63
N PHE A 386 -14.26 -23.77 11.27
CA PHE A 386 -14.66 -25.17 11.25
C PHE A 386 -13.97 -25.88 12.41
N PHE A 387 -14.74 -26.56 13.25
CA PHE A 387 -14.19 -27.28 14.39
C PHE A 387 -13.95 -28.74 14.03
N VAL A 388 -12.72 -29.22 14.24
CA VAL A 388 -12.30 -30.58 13.90
C VAL A 388 -11.88 -31.30 15.18
N ARG A 389 -12.69 -32.26 15.61
CA ARG A 389 -12.35 -33.21 16.67
C ARG A 389 -11.53 -34.33 16.03
N SER A 390 -10.21 -34.27 16.20
CA SER A 390 -9.30 -35.30 15.71
C SER A 390 -9.20 -36.49 16.67
N LYS A 391 -8.66 -37.61 16.18
CA LYS A 391 -8.39 -38.84 16.95
C LYS A 391 -9.65 -39.48 17.55
N ILE A 392 -10.77 -39.42 16.84
CA ILE A 392 -12.03 -40.04 17.29
C ILE A 392 -11.91 -41.57 17.44
N ASP A 393 -11.01 -42.18 16.68
CA ASP A 393 -10.61 -43.59 16.81
C ASP A 393 -10.13 -43.91 18.24
N VAL A 394 -9.29 -43.04 18.82
CA VAL A 394 -8.78 -43.21 20.19
C VAL A 394 -9.91 -43.09 21.21
N ASP A 395 -10.85 -42.16 21.04
CA ASP A 395 -11.99 -42.01 21.96
C ASP A 395 -12.91 -43.24 21.92
N VAL A 396 -13.09 -43.84 20.73
CA VAL A 396 -13.90 -45.05 20.53
C VAL A 396 -13.21 -46.27 21.13
N GLU A 397 -11.88 -46.37 21.03
CA GLU A 397 -11.07 -47.47 21.57
C GLU A 397 -10.85 -47.37 23.09
N ALA A 398 -10.73 -46.17 23.66
CA ALA A 398 -10.48 -45.91 25.08
C ALA A 398 -11.68 -46.20 26.00
N ARG A 399 -12.78 -46.75 25.46
CA ARG A 399 -14.01 -47.02 26.21
C ARG A 399 -13.80 -48.05 27.34
N PRO A 400 -14.38 -47.83 28.54
CA PRO A 400 -14.38 -48.85 29.58
C PRO A 400 -15.09 -50.13 29.12
N ARG A 401 -14.57 -51.31 29.50
CA ARG A 401 -15.19 -52.63 29.27
C ARG A 401 -16.56 -52.68 29.96
N GLY A 402 -17.62 -52.29 29.26
CA GLY A 402 -19.02 -52.34 29.70
C GLY A 402 -19.95 -52.64 28.51
N PRO A 403 -21.26 -52.84 28.74
CA PRO A 403 -22.18 -53.26 27.68
C PRO A 403 -22.18 -52.27 26.50
N PRO A 404 -22.23 -52.77 25.25
CA PRO A 404 -21.99 -51.96 24.06
C PRO A 404 -23.19 -51.03 23.81
N ALA A 405 -23.06 -49.76 24.18
CA ALA A 405 -23.78 -48.72 23.44
C ALA A 405 -23.24 -48.69 22.00
N PRO A 406 -24.09 -48.54 20.98
CA PRO A 406 -23.66 -48.38 19.58
C PRO A 406 -22.51 -47.36 19.46
N LYS A 407 -21.49 -47.65 18.63
CA LYS A 407 -20.37 -46.71 18.35
C LYS A 407 -20.87 -45.33 17.90
N ASP A 408 -22.04 -45.30 17.25
CA ASP A 408 -22.68 -44.08 16.76
C ASP A 408 -23.22 -43.19 17.88
N ASP A 409 -23.58 -43.75 19.05
CA ASP A 409 -24.10 -42.97 20.17
C ASP A 409 -23.01 -42.14 20.84
N LEU A 410 -21.79 -42.69 20.95
CA LEU A 410 -20.63 -41.95 21.47
C LEU A 410 -20.26 -40.79 20.56
N ARG A 411 -20.22 -41.02 19.24
CA ARG A 411 -19.94 -39.98 18.23
C ARG A 411 -20.97 -38.85 18.32
N LYS A 412 -22.26 -39.19 18.44
CA LYS A 412 -23.34 -38.19 18.62
C LYS A 412 -23.15 -37.37 19.90
N GLN A 413 -22.83 -38.00 21.02
CA GLN A 413 -22.59 -37.31 22.29
C GLN A 413 -21.39 -36.35 22.22
N VAL A 414 -20.27 -36.79 21.64
CA VAL A 414 -19.07 -35.95 21.46
C VAL A 414 -19.40 -34.75 20.56
N ARG A 415 -20.10 -34.98 19.44
CA ARG A 415 -20.50 -33.91 18.53
C ARG A 415 -21.40 -32.88 19.24
N GLN A 416 -22.46 -33.32 19.91
CA GLN A 416 -23.37 -32.45 20.65
C GLN A 416 -22.64 -31.62 21.71
N SER A 417 -21.74 -32.24 22.47
CA SER A 417 -20.95 -31.53 23.49
C SER A 417 -20.07 -30.44 22.89
N CYS A 418 -19.45 -30.68 21.73
CA CYS A 418 -18.67 -29.68 21.01
C CYS A 418 -19.54 -28.54 20.45
N GLU A 419 -20.69 -28.87 19.85
CA GLU A 419 -21.63 -27.88 19.32
C GLU A 419 -22.19 -26.96 20.42
N GLU A 420 -22.56 -27.52 21.58
CA GLU A 420 -23.02 -26.72 22.72
C GLU A 420 -21.94 -25.78 23.26
N ALA A 421 -20.68 -26.23 23.31
CA ALA A 421 -19.58 -25.39 23.75
C ALA A 421 -19.33 -24.22 22.78
N LEU A 422 -19.31 -24.49 21.47
CA LEU A 422 -19.14 -23.47 20.44
C LEU A 422 -20.31 -22.46 20.42
N LYS A 423 -21.55 -22.93 20.64
CA LYS A 423 -22.73 -22.06 20.77
C LYS A 423 -22.60 -21.11 21.97
N LYS A 424 -22.10 -21.60 23.12
CA LYS A 424 -21.82 -20.75 24.29
C LYS A 424 -20.77 -19.68 24.01
N ASP A 425 -19.86 -19.93 23.08
CA ASP A 425 -18.84 -18.99 22.62
C ASP A 425 -19.33 -18.03 21.52
N GLY A 426 -20.63 -18.04 21.19
CA GLY A 426 -21.25 -17.12 20.23
C GLY A 426 -21.16 -17.56 18.77
N ILE A 427 -20.82 -18.82 18.49
CA ILE A 427 -20.90 -19.40 17.15
C ILE A 427 -22.31 -19.97 16.94
N GLU A 428 -23.15 -19.27 16.16
CA GLU A 428 -24.57 -19.61 15.99
C GLU A 428 -24.77 -20.96 15.27
N ALA A 429 -23.98 -21.23 14.24
CA ALA A 429 -24.04 -22.44 13.43
C ALA A 429 -22.69 -23.19 13.44
N PRO A 430 -22.36 -23.90 14.54
CA PRO A 430 -21.08 -24.60 14.65
C PRO A 430 -21.00 -25.76 13.67
N GLN A 431 -19.98 -25.76 12.80
CA GLN A 431 -19.67 -26.90 11.94
C GLN A 431 -18.63 -27.78 12.64
N VAL A 432 -19.07 -28.95 13.15
CA VAL A 432 -18.23 -29.91 13.90
C VAL A 432 -18.00 -31.17 13.07
N PHE A 433 -16.73 -31.54 12.90
CA PHE A 433 -16.30 -32.75 12.18
C PHE A 433 -15.49 -33.64 13.11
N LEU A 434 -15.89 -34.91 13.24
CA LEU A 434 -15.17 -35.94 13.99
C LEU A 434 -14.32 -36.75 13.01
N VAL A 435 -13.00 -36.71 13.16
CA VAL A 435 -12.08 -37.17 12.11
C VAL A 435 -11.00 -38.06 12.69
N SER A 436 -10.77 -39.22 12.06
CA SER A 436 -9.52 -39.97 12.20
C SER A 436 -8.65 -39.73 10.96
N SER A 437 -7.42 -39.26 11.17
CA SER A 437 -6.46 -39.14 10.07
C SER A 437 -5.89 -40.50 9.61
N LEU A 438 -6.13 -41.57 10.38
CA LEU A 438 -5.69 -42.93 10.06
C LEU A 438 -6.72 -43.69 9.21
N ASN A 439 -8.01 -43.40 9.39
CA ASN A 439 -9.12 -44.02 8.68
C ASN A 439 -9.86 -43.00 7.81
N GLY A 440 -9.38 -42.80 6.59
CA GLY A 440 -9.84 -41.71 5.72
C GLY A 440 -11.29 -41.80 5.21
N GLU A 441 -11.92 -42.99 5.20
CA GLU A 441 -13.25 -43.20 4.62
C GLU A 441 -14.37 -43.47 5.65
N GLY A 442 -14.04 -43.80 6.90
CA GLY A 442 -15.02 -44.24 7.91
C GLY A 442 -15.56 -43.17 8.86
N ASP A 443 -15.00 -41.95 8.81
CA ASP A 443 -15.30 -40.82 9.69
C ASP A 443 -15.68 -39.56 8.89
N ASP A 444 -15.85 -38.39 9.52
CA ASP A 444 -16.29 -37.16 8.83
C ASP A 444 -15.22 -36.52 7.91
N LEU A 445 -14.10 -37.19 7.62
CA LEU A 445 -13.05 -36.65 6.74
C LEU A 445 -13.59 -36.34 5.32
N PRO A 446 -14.37 -37.23 4.66
CA PRO A 446 -14.98 -36.93 3.37
C PRO A 446 -15.96 -35.75 3.48
N CYS A 447 -16.77 -35.72 4.54
CA CYS A 447 -17.70 -34.62 4.80
C CYS A 447 -16.98 -33.27 4.98
N LEU A 448 -15.83 -33.25 5.65
CA LEU A 448 -15.00 -32.05 5.80
C LEU A 448 -14.43 -31.61 4.45
N LYS A 449 -13.93 -32.53 3.63
CA LYS A 449 -13.45 -32.23 2.27
C LYS A 449 -14.57 -31.65 1.40
N ASP A 450 -15.74 -32.27 1.43
CA ASP A 450 -16.90 -31.84 0.64
C ASP A 450 -17.42 -30.48 1.12
N THR A 451 -17.44 -30.24 2.44
CA THR A 451 -17.81 -28.94 3.02
C THR A 451 -16.83 -27.86 2.56
N LEU A 452 -15.51 -28.10 2.68
CA LEU A 452 -14.51 -27.14 2.22
C LEU A 452 -14.64 -26.86 0.72
N ARG A 453 -14.93 -27.88 -0.09
CA ARG A 453 -15.15 -27.72 -1.53
C ARG A 453 -16.42 -26.92 -1.84
N ARG A 454 -17.51 -27.23 -1.14
CA ARG A 454 -18.83 -26.59 -1.32
C ARG A 454 -18.81 -25.13 -0.87
N ASP A 455 -18.19 -24.84 0.28
CA ASP A 455 -18.19 -23.52 0.91
C ASP A 455 -17.05 -22.62 0.36
N ALA A 456 -16.01 -23.19 -0.27
CA ALA A 456 -14.87 -22.43 -0.82
C ALA A 456 -15.24 -21.26 -1.74
N PRO A 457 -16.18 -21.38 -2.70
CA PRO A 457 -16.61 -20.26 -3.53
C PRO A 457 -17.09 -19.06 -2.70
N ASP A 458 -17.88 -19.29 -1.65
CA ASP A 458 -18.41 -18.23 -0.80
C ASP A 458 -17.35 -17.63 0.11
N LEU A 459 -16.51 -18.48 0.72
CA LEU A 459 -15.38 -18.01 1.53
C LEU A 459 -14.43 -17.12 0.73
N LYS A 460 -14.19 -17.46 -0.55
CA LYS A 460 -13.38 -16.65 -1.46
C LYS A 460 -14.01 -15.31 -1.81
N ARG A 461 -15.33 -15.27 -2.05
CA ARG A 461 -16.05 -14.01 -2.28
C ARG A 461 -15.96 -13.11 -1.05
N VAL A 462 -16.17 -13.67 0.14
CA VAL A 462 -16.05 -12.94 1.41
C VAL A 462 -14.62 -12.43 1.62
N ALA A 463 -13.60 -13.25 1.36
CA ALA A 463 -12.20 -12.87 1.45
C ALA A 463 -11.87 -11.70 0.50
N LEU A 464 -12.26 -11.81 -0.77
CA LEU A 464 -12.04 -10.76 -1.76
C LEU A 464 -12.78 -9.48 -1.36
N ARG A 465 -14.05 -9.54 -0.95
CA ARG A 465 -14.84 -8.38 -0.50
C ARG A 465 -14.18 -7.65 0.66
N ARG A 466 -13.62 -8.38 1.64
CA ARG A 466 -12.85 -7.76 2.74
C ARG A 466 -11.58 -7.07 2.27
N ALA A 467 -10.95 -7.59 1.21
CA ALA A 467 -9.76 -6.98 0.62
C ALA A 467 -10.09 -5.82 -0.33
N LEU A 468 -11.34 -5.66 -0.78
CA LEU A 468 -11.72 -4.65 -1.78
C LEU A 468 -11.34 -3.22 -1.39
N PRO A 469 -11.61 -2.72 -0.16
CA PRO A 469 -11.25 -1.35 0.18
C PRO A 469 -9.76 -1.06 0.00
N LEU A 470 -8.92 -1.99 0.46
CA LEU A 470 -7.47 -1.90 0.29
C LEU A 470 -7.08 -1.94 -1.20
N ILE A 471 -7.64 -2.87 -1.97
CA ILE A 471 -7.35 -3.04 -3.39
C ILE A 471 -7.71 -1.76 -4.16
N LEU A 472 -8.93 -1.24 -3.97
CA LEU A 472 -9.44 -0.07 -4.67
C LEU A 472 -8.63 1.18 -4.36
N SER A 473 -8.31 1.42 -3.09
CA SER A 473 -7.45 2.53 -2.66
C SER A 473 -6.11 2.50 -3.40
N ARG A 474 -5.49 1.31 -3.54
CA ARG A 474 -4.23 1.13 -4.28
C ARG A 474 -4.36 1.37 -5.79
N LEU A 475 -5.46 0.94 -6.41
CA LEU A 475 -5.69 1.14 -7.84
C LEU A 475 -5.90 2.62 -8.16
N VAL A 476 -6.78 3.27 -7.40
CA VAL A 476 -7.03 4.71 -7.49
C VAL A 476 -5.73 5.48 -7.30
N ARG A 477 -4.94 5.11 -6.29
CA ARG A 477 -3.63 5.71 -6.05
C ARG A 477 -2.70 5.57 -7.25
N ARG A 478 -2.59 4.35 -7.79
CA ARG A 478 -1.71 4.09 -8.93
C ARG A 478 -2.11 4.94 -10.12
N LYS A 479 -3.42 5.03 -10.40
CA LYS A 479 -3.95 5.91 -11.45
C LYS A 479 -3.65 7.38 -11.16
N ALA A 480 -3.84 7.84 -9.93
CA ALA A 480 -3.55 9.21 -9.53
C ALA A 480 -2.07 9.57 -9.75
N ARG A 481 -1.12 8.67 -9.42
CA ARG A 481 0.32 8.90 -9.68
C ARG A 481 0.62 9.01 -11.18
N VAL A 482 0.00 8.17 -12.01
CA VAL A 482 0.16 8.24 -13.48
C VAL A 482 -0.33 9.59 -14.02
N LEU A 483 -1.50 10.04 -13.58
CA LEU A 483 -2.06 11.34 -14.00
C LEU A 483 -1.22 12.51 -13.48
N MET A 484 -0.76 12.43 -12.23
CA MET A 484 0.03 13.46 -11.58
C MET A 484 1.40 13.69 -12.26
N ALA A 485 2.00 12.63 -12.81
CA ALA A 485 3.22 12.74 -13.61
C ALA A 485 3.05 13.64 -14.86
N ASP A 486 1.84 13.68 -15.43
CA ASP A 486 1.54 14.50 -16.61
C ASP A 486 1.02 15.90 -16.26
N VAL A 487 0.51 16.12 -15.03
CA VAL A 487 -0.05 17.42 -14.59
C VAL A 487 0.94 18.57 -14.79
N TRP A 488 2.21 18.36 -14.49
CA TRP A 488 3.25 19.38 -14.67
C TRP A 488 3.36 19.83 -16.13
N ASN A 489 3.42 18.87 -17.06
CA ASN A 489 3.50 19.15 -18.49
C ASN A 489 2.23 19.84 -18.99
N LYS A 490 1.04 19.38 -18.56
CA LYS A 490 -0.23 20.02 -18.92
C LYS A 490 -0.30 21.46 -18.40
N ALA A 491 0.12 21.72 -17.17
CA ALA A 491 0.16 23.06 -16.60
C ALA A 491 1.08 23.99 -17.40
N LEU A 492 2.26 23.49 -17.82
CA LEU A 492 3.17 24.24 -18.69
C LEU A 492 2.56 24.50 -20.07
N GLN A 493 1.94 23.50 -20.70
CA GLN A 493 1.28 23.64 -22.00
C GLN A 493 0.17 24.70 -21.97
N ILE A 494 -0.68 24.68 -20.93
CA ILE A 494 -1.74 25.69 -20.73
C ILE A 494 -1.15 27.10 -20.65
N CYS A 495 -0.04 27.26 -19.92
CA CYS A 495 0.59 28.58 -19.80
C CYS A 495 1.32 28.99 -21.10
N LEU A 496 1.94 28.05 -21.80
CA LEU A 496 2.65 28.32 -23.06
C LEU A 496 1.69 28.69 -24.19
N SER A 497 0.51 28.06 -24.28
CA SER A 497 -0.50 28.43 -25.30
C SER A 497 -0.95 29.88 -25.17
N CYS A 498 -0.86 30.47 -23.97
CA CYS A 498 -1.17 31.88 -23.73
C CYS A 498 -0.12 32.82 -24.34
N VAL A 499 1.15 32.39 -24.36
CA VAL A 499 2.27 33.15 -24.94
C VAL A 499 2.19 33.12 -26.47
N GLU A 500 1.79 31.99 -27.04
CA GLU A 500 1.66 31.81 -28.48
C GLU A 500 0.50 32.63 -29.08
N ASN A 501 -0.60 32.80 -28.33
CA ASN A 501 -1.77 33.55 -28.79
C ASN A 501 -2.27 34.59 -27.76
N PRO A 502 -1.60 35.75 -27.65
CA PRO A 502 -1.92 36.76 -26.65
C PRO A 502 -3.37 37.28 -26.72
N PHE A 503 -3.96 37.33 -27.93
CA PHE A 503 -5.32 37.85 -28.14
C PHE A 503 -6.43 36.93 -27.58
N LYS A 504 -6.14 35.64 -27.39
CA LYS A 504 -7.09 34.66 -26.84
C LYS A 504 -6.59 33.98 -25.56
N ALA A 505 -5.47 34.44 -25.00
CA ALA A 505 -4.77 33.82 -23.88
C ALA A 505 -5.70 33.36 -22.74
N PHE A 506 -6.59 34.22 -22.24
CA PHE A 506 -7.50 33.84 -21.16
C PHE A 506 -8.54 32.79 -21.58
N LYS A 507 -9.10 32.93 -22.79
CA LYS A 507 -10.09 31.96 -23.28
C LYS A 507 -9.44 30.60 -23.46
N ASP A 508 -8.32 30.56 -24.18
CA ASP A 508 -7.57 29.34 -24.48
C ASP A 508 -7.07 28.67 -23.18
N ALA A 509 -6.59 29.45 -22.21
CA ALA A 509 -6.21 28.92 -20.90
C ALA A 509 -7.37 28.27 -20.16
N SER A 510 -8.53 28.94 -20.14
CA SER A 510 -9.73 28.43 -19.46
C SER A 510 -10.26 27.17 -20.13
N ASP A 511 -10.32 27.16 -21.47
CA ASP A 511 -10.83 26.04 -22.26
C ASP A 511 -9.90 24.83 -22.12
N ASN A 512 -8.58 25.03 -22.19
CA ASN A 512 -7.59 23.97 -22.00
C ASN A 512 -7.57 23.41 -20.57
N LEU A 513 -7.75 24.26 -19.56
CA LEU A 513 -7.84 23.83 -18.17
C LEU A 513 -9.12 23.04 -17.90
N ILE A 514 -10.27 23.49 -18.40
CA ILE A 514 -11.54 22.77 -18.32
C ILE A 514 -11.43 21.42 -19.04
N ALA A 515 -10.87 21.38 -20.26
CA ALA A 515 -10.65 20.15 -21.01
C ALA A 515 -9.71 19.19 -20.28
N THR A 516 -8.66 19.71 -19.63
CA THR A 516 -7.76 18.90 -18.81
C THR A 516 -8.47 18.29 -17.61
N ILE A 517 -9.26 19.07 -16.87
CA ILE A 517 -10.04 18.57 -15.72
C ILE A 517 -11.08 17.54 -16.17
N ALA A 518 -11.78 17.80 -17.28
CA ALA A 518 -12.71 16.82 -17.87
C ALA A 518 -12.01 15.51 -18.24
N SER A 519 -10.80 15.58 -18.81
CA SER A 519 -9.98 14.39 -19.07
C SER A 519 -9.60 13.65 -17.79
N LEU A 520 -9.30 14.36 -16.69
CA LEU A 520 -9.07 13.74 -15.38
C LEU A 520 -10.33 13.01 -14.89
N CYS A 521 -11.51 13.63 -14.99
CA CYS A 521 -12.78 12.99 -14.63
C CYS A 521 -13.01 11.70 -15.43
N VAL A 522 -12.75 11.70 -16.74
CA VAL A 522 -12.84 10.50 -17.59
C VAL A 522 -11.89 9.41 -17.13
N ASN A 523 -10.64 9.77 -16.83
CA ASN A 523 -9.63 8.82 -16.36
C ASN A 523 -9.95 8.20 -14.99
N PHE A 524 -10.57 8.97 -14.10
CA PHE A 524 -11.06 8.52 -12.81
C PHE A 524 -12.43 7.85 -12.86
N GLY A 525 -13.10 7.86 -14.02
CA GLY A 525 -14.43 7.26 -14.21
C GLY A 525 -15.57 8.04 -13.54
N LEU A 526 -15.41 9.37 -13.43
CA LEU A 526 -16.35 10.28 -12.75
C LEU A 526 -17.22 11.08 -13.71
N ASP A 527 -17.02 10.95 -15.02
CA ASP A 527 -17.93 11.48 -16.03
C ASP A 527 -19.21 10.63 -16.13
N GLU A 528 -20.28 11.23 -16.65
CA GLU A 528 -21.61 10.62 -16.73
C GLU A 528 -21.61 9.26 -17.48
N PRO A 529 -21.01 9.12 -18.68
CA PRO A 529 -20.88 7.82 -19.35
C PRO A 529 -20.14 6.76 -18.52
N SER A 530 -19.05 7.14 -17.84
CA SER A 530 -18.31 6.22 -16.98
C SER A 530 -19.11 5.78 -15.76
N LEU A 531 -19.86 6.68 -15.13
CA LEU A 531 -20.73 6.37 -14.00
C LEU A 531 -21.86 5.42 -14.42
N GLU A 532 -22.44 5.61 -15.60
CA GLU A 532 -23.44 4.69 -16.16
C GLU A 532 -22.86 3.30 -16.43
N ALA A 533 -21.70 3.23 -17.07
CA ALA A 533 -21.02 1.96 -17.33
C ALA A 533 -20.67 1.23 -16.03
N MET A 534 -20.20 1.97 -15.02
CA MET A 534 -19.88 1.44 -13.70
C MET A 534 -21.12 0.92 -12.98
N ALA A 535 -22.22 1.69 -13.01
CA ALA A 535 -23.49 1.31 -12.43
C ALA A 535 -24.05 0.03 -13.07
N GLN A 536 -24.01 -0.07 -14.40
CA GLN A 536 -24.41 -1.28 -15.12
C GLN A 536 -23.56 -2.49 -14.74
N ALA A 537 -22.22 -2.34 -14.73
CA ALA A 537 -21.31 -3.43 -14.38
C ALA A 537 -21.51 -3.93 -12.94
N ALA A 538 -21.85 -3.03 -12.02
CA ALA A 538 -22.01 -3.33 -10.62
C ALA A 538 -23.46 -3.66 -10.19
N GLY A 539 -24.44 -3.54 -11.10
CA GLY A 539 -25.86 -3.72 -10.79
C GLY A 539 -26.43 -2.63 -9.87
N LYS A 540 -25.89 -1.40 -9.93
CA LYS A 540 -26.34 -0.23 -9.15
C LYS A 540 -26.96 0.83 -10.07
N THR A 541 -27.39 1.96 -9.51
CA THR A 541 -27.91 3.09 -10.28
C THR A 541 -26.88 4.22 -10.37
N ALA A 542 -26.80 4.89 -11.52
CA ALA A 542 -25.86 6.00 -11.73
C ALA A 542 -26.05 7.17 -10.73
N PRO A 543 -27.28 7.57 -10.35
CA PRO A 543 -27.48 8.63 -9.35
C PRO A 543 -26.90 8.28 -7.97
N LEU A 544 -26.92 7.01 -7.58
CA LEU A 544 -26.36 6.55 -6.31
C LEU A 544 -24.84 6.70 -6.28
N LEU A 545 -24.17 6.43 -7.41
CA LEU A 545 -22.74 6.66 -7.56
C LEU A 545 -22.42 8.16 -7.60
N GLN A 546 -23.19 8.93 -8.38
CA GLN A 546 -23.02 10.38 -8.51
C GLN A 546 -23.15 11.10 -7.16
N ALA A 547 -24.01 10.62 -6.26
CA ALA A 547 -24.17 11.18 -4.91
C ALA A 547 -22.91 11.07 -4.02
N GLN A 548 -21.95 10.21 -4.37
CA GLN A 548 -20.69 10.06 -3.63
C GLN A 548 -19.64 11.12 -4.02
N ILE A 549 -19.86 11.82 -5.14
CA ILE A 549 -18.95 12.83 -5.68
C ILE A 549 -19.13 14.13 -4.90
N ARG A 550 -18.06 14.58 -4.24
CA ARG A 550 -18.04 15.79 -3.41
C ARG A 550 -17.31 16.95 -4.08
N SER A 551 -16.33 16.68 -4.94
CA SER A 551 -15.51 17.71 -5.55
C SER A 551 -16.33 18.61 -6.47
N THR A 552 -15.99 19.90 -6.46
CA THR A 552 -16.51 20.87 -7.43
C THR A 552 -15.93 20.66 -8.83
N PHE A 553 -14.76 20.01 -8.96
CA PHE A 553 -14.09 19.78 -10.24
C PHE A 553 -14.76 18.71 -11.09
N ALA A 554 -15.56 17.83 -10.48
CA ALA A 554 -16.37 16.84 -11.19
C ALA A 554 -17.67 17.41 -11.75
N LYS A 555 -18.03 18.66 -11.40
CA LYS A 555 -19.21 19.37 -11.90
C LYS A 555 -18.86 20.24 -13.10
N PRO A 556 -19.83 20.61 -13.94
CA PRO A 556 -19.59 21.56 -15.04
C PRO A 556 -18.98 22.87 -14.52
N LEU A 557 -17.81 23.22 -15.04
CA LEU A 557 -17.05 24.40 -14.64
C LEU A 557 -17.33 25.57 -15.58
N SER A 558 -17.56 26.77 -15.03
CA SER A 558 -17.65 28.00 -15.83
C SER A 558 -16.27 28.58 -16.11
N SER A 559 -16.02 29.09 -17.32
CA SER A 559 -14.73 29.71 -17.70
C SER A 559 -14.31 30.86 -16.78
N SER A 560 -15.27 31.67 -16.30
CA SER A 560 -15.01 32.79 -15.39
C SER A 560 -14.48 32.34 -14.02
N TYR A 561 -15.07 31.27 -13.46
CA TYR A 561 -14.60 30.68 -12.20
C TYR A 561 -13.17 30.15 -12.33
N VAL A 562 -12.89 29.37 -13.38
CA VAL A 562 -11.57 28.78 -13.62
C VAL A 562 -10.50 29.86 -13.81
N LEU A 563 -10.83 30.94 -14.53
CA LEU A 563 -9.94 32.08 -14.70
C LEU A 563 -9.62 32.80 -13.39
N GLY A 564 -10.62 32.95 -12.52
CA GLY A 564 -10.42 33.54 -11.19
C GLY A 564 -9.45 32.75 -10.31
N LEU A 565 -9.32 31.43 -10.55
CA LEU A 565 -8.41 30.58 -9.78
C LEU A 565 -6.96 30.65 -10.28
N ILE A 566 -6.72 30.84 -11.59
CA ILE A 566 -5.37 30.81 -12.19
C ILE A 566 -4.71 32.19 -12.36
N THR A 567 -5.47 33.28 -12.19
CA THR A 567 -4.96 34.64 -12.35
C THR A 567 -4.40 35.19 -11.04
N LYS A 568 -3.25 35.87 -11.09
CA LYS A 568 -2.71 36.56 -9.90
C LYS A 568 -3.65 37.71 -9.52
N PRO A 569 -3.94 37.92 -8.22
CA PRO A 569 -4.63 39.12 -7.79
C PRO A 569 -3.79 40.36 -8.17
N LEU A 570 -4.45 41.37 -8.73
CA LEU A 570 -3.81 42.64 -9.10
C LEU A 570 -3.15 43.24 -7.86
N SER A 571 -1.86 43.55 -7.95
CA SER A 571 -1.16 44.18 -6.83
C SER A 571 -1.75 45.57 -6.59
N LEU A 572 -2.02 45.92 -5.32
CA LEU A 572 -2.60 47.22 -4.94
C LEU A 572 -1.76 48.41 -5.43
N THR A 573 -0.44 48.23 -5.54
CA THR A 573 0.45 49.26 -6.08
C THR A 573 0.26 49.43 -7.58
N SER A 574 0.16 48.34 -8.35
CA SER A 574 -0.15 48.37 -9.79
C SER A 574 -1.52 49.01 -10.08
N TRP A 575 -2.51 48.72 -9.23
CA TRP A 575 -3.83 49.34 -9.29
C TRP A 575 -3.76 50.84 -8.97
N ALA A 576 -2.98 51.26 -7.98
CA ALA A 576 -2.77 52.68 -7.65
C ALA A 576 -2.04 53.46 -8.76
N TRP A 577 -1.05 52.86 -9.43
CA TRP A 577 -0.34 53.48 -10.57
C TRP A 577 -1.23 53.71 -11.79
N SER A 578 -2.31 52.93 -11.95
CA SER A 578 -3.30 53.09 -13.02
C SER A 578 -4.16 54.35 -12.89
N TYR A 579 -4.18 54.99 -11.72
CA TYR A 579 -4.87 56.26 -11.45
C TYR A 579 -3.99 57.51 -11.56
N VAL A 580 -2.67 57.36 -11.83
CA VAL A 580 -1.74 58.49 -11.99
C VAL A 580 -1.83 59.04 -13.41
N PRO A 581 -2.30 60.30 -13.62
CA PRO A 581 -2.38 60.90 -14.96
C PRO A 581 -0.97 61.05 -15.57
N TYR A 582 -0.87 60.95 -16.90
CA TYR A 582 0.36 61.02 -17.70
C TYR A 582 1.34 59.82 -17.63
N PHE A 583 1.61 59.25 -16.44
CA PHE A 583 2.53 58.10 -16.30
C PHE A 583 1.82 56.73 -16.30
N GLY A 584 0.52 56.67 -15.94
CA GLY A 584 -0.25 55.43 -15.84
C GLY A 584 -0.85 54.90 -17.16
N GLN A 585 -0.77 55.65 -18.27
CA GLN A 585 -1.42 55.24 -19.54
C GLN A 585 -0.75 54.04 -20.24
N SER A 586 0.51 53.74 -19.91
CA SER A 586 1.27 52.65 -20.55
C SER A 586 1.24 51.33 -19.78
N THR A 587 0.56 51.26 -18.63
CA THR A 587 0.49 50.06 -17.79
C THR A 587 -0.92 49.89 -17.23
N LYS A 588 -1.89 49.50 -18.07
CA LYS A 588 -3.03 48.77 -17.52
C LYS A 588 -2.47 47.45 -16.98
N PRO A 589 -2.56 47.17 -15.66
CA PRO A 589 -2.08 45.90 -15.14
C PRO A 589 -3.02 44.82 -15.67
N GLU A 590 -2.58 44.09 -16.69
CA GLU A 590 -3.31 42.95 -17.21
C GLU A 590 -3.15 41.79 -16.22
N PRO A 591 -4.24 41.07 -15.89
CA PRO A 591 -4.17 39.92 -15.00
C PRO A 591 -3.25 38.85 -15.61
N GLU A 592 -2.23 38.44 -14.87
CA GLU A 592 -1.25 37.47 -15.37
C GLU A 592 -1.65 36.04 -14.95
N ILE A 593 -1.67 35.11 -15.90
CA ILE A 593 -1.87 33.69 -15.63
C ILE A 593 -0.64 33.14 -14.91
N SER A 594 -0.83 32.53 -13.75
CA SER A 594 0.26 31.98 -12.94
C SER A 594 0.39 30.47 -13.15
N PHE A 595 1.57 30.03 -13.56
CA PHE A 595 1.91 28.61 -13.58
C PHE A 595 1.74 27.95 -12.21
N ALA A 596 2.12 28.62 -11.12
CA ALA A 596 1.99 28.08 -9.77
C ALA A 596 0.53 27.83 -9.38
N LEU A 597 -0.39 28.75 -9.75
CA LEU A 597 -1.82 28.58 -9.49
C LEU A 597 -2.41 27.48 -10.40
N THR A 598 -2.09 27.47 -11.69
CA THR A 598 -2.55 26.44 -12.64
C THR A 598 -2.10 25.04 -12.21
N TYR A 599 -0.83 24.88 -11.86
CA TYR A 599 -0.29 23.62 -11.34
C TYR A 599 -0.96 23.24 -10.01
N GLY A 600 -1.13 24.19 -9.10
CA GLY A 600 -1.80 23.99 -7.81
C GLY A 600 -3.24 23.47 -7.95
N ILE A 601 -4.03 24.05 -8.86
CA ILE A 601 -5.41 23.64 -9.12
C ILE A 601 -5.46 22.25 -9.74
N LEU A 602 -4.63 21.97 -10.74
CA LEU A 602 -4.60 20.64 -11.37
C LEU A 602 -4.18 19.56 -10.38
N LYS A 603 -3.19 19.86 -9.52
CA LYS A 603 -2.78 18.99 -8.42
C LYS A 603 -3.93 18.74 -7.43
N GLN A 604 -4.63 19.80 -7.02
CA GLN A 604 -5.79 19.69 -6.14
C GLN A 604 -6.91 18.87 -6.78
N ALA A 605 -7.20 19.10 -8.07
CA ALA A 605 -8.19 18.34 -8.82
C ALA A 605 -7.84 16.85 -8.86
N VAL A 606 -6.59 16.45 -9.15
CA VAL A 606 -6.18 15.04 -9.12
C VAL A 606 -6.42 14.40 -7.74
N VAL A 607 -6.19 15.15 -6.67
CA VAL A 607 -6.35 14.65 -5.30
C VAL A 607 -7.82 14.48 -4.95
N GLU A 608 -8.62 15.53 -5.11
CA GLU A 608 -10.06 15.48 -4.81
C GLU A 608 -10.80 14.44 -5.67
N LEU A 609 -10.50 14.40 -6.98
CA LEU A 609 -11.10 13.42 -7.88
C LEU A 609 -10.65 11.99 -7.55
N SER A 610 -9.41 11.79 -7.08
CA SER A 610 -8.98 10.47 -6.61
C SER A 610 -9.79 9.99 -5.41
N GLU A 611 -10.06 10.88 -4.45
CA GLU A 611 -10.88 10.53 -3.28
C GLU A 611 -12.34 10.27 -3.65
N ASP A 612 -12.90 11.05 -4.59
CA ASP A 612 -14.23 10.79 -5.15
C ASP A 612 -14.29 9.46 -5.88
N ALA A 613 -13.29 9.13 -6.70
CA ALA A 613 -13.20 7.86 -7.41
C ALA A 613 -13.16 6.67 -6.45
N GLU A 614 -12.41 6.77 -5.35
CA GLU A 614 -12.36 5.73 -4.33
C GLU A 614 -13.73 5.53 -3.67
N ARG A 615 -14.42 6.61 -3.28
CA ARG A 615 -15.78 6.55 -2.72
C ARG A 615 -16.78 5.92 -3.71
N VAL A 616 -16.71 6.33 -4.97
CA VAL A 616 -17.58 5.82 -6.04
C VAL A 616 -17.35 4.34 -6.27
N LEU A 617 -16.09 3.90 -6.39
CA LEU A 617 -15.74 2.49 -6.57
C LEU A 617 -16.15 1.61 -5.38
N LEU A 618 -15.93 2.11 -4.15
CA LEU A 618 -16.38 1.44 -2.93
C LEU A 618 -17.90 1.27 -2.92
N MET A 619 -18.64 2.33 -3.28
CA MET A 619 -20.10 2.29 -3.34
C MET A 619 -20.61 1.37 -4.47
N ALA A 620 -19.95 1.36 -5.62
CA ALA A 620 -20.29 0.46 -6.72
C ALA A 620 -20.18 -1.01 -6.29
N LEU A 621 -19.12 -1.36 -5.54
CA LEU A 621 -18.83 -2.74 -5.16
C LEU A 621 -19.34 -3.12 -3.76
N ALA A 622 -20.06 -2.23 -3.08
CA ALA A 622 -20.68 -2.51 -1.79
C ALA A 622 -21.90 -3.44 -1.94
N GLU A 623 -22.08 -4.33 -0.97
CA GLU A 623 -23.34 -5.07 -0.81
C GLU A 623 -24.49 -4.11 -0.48
N GLU A 624 -25.72 -4.52 -0.80
CA GLU A 624 -26.94 -3.78 -0.45
C GLU A 624 -27.31 -3.91 1.03
#